data_AF-A0A9P7RBH9-F1
#
_entry.id   AF-A0A9P7RBH9-F1
#
_cell.length_a   1.000
_cell.length_b   1.000
_cell.length_c   1.000
_cell.angle_alpha   90.00
_cell.angle_beta   90.00
_cell.angle_gamma   90.00
#
_symmetry.space_group_name_H-M   'P 1'
#
loop_
_entity.id
_entity.type
_entity.pdbx_description
1 polymer ?
#
loop_
_entity_poly.entity_id
_entity_poly.type
_entity_poly.pdbx_seq_one_letter_code
_entity_poly.pdbx_strand_id
1 'polypeptide(L)'
;MSASARNRTATVSSGQSSQRGRSNEMQDFNMSQPNIMRYFEPCAATASMFLYAQGSSIVCCHHDTLTIERRFSRHSDEVQLLAVDTQSEIGAGRLVVSYDAGQTAIVWDIMTGDEVARFASYEHLTTAAWMRNGNVAF
;
A
#
# COMPACT_ATOMS: atom_id res chain seq x y z
N MET A 1 -84.21 -37.43 9.41
CA MET A 1 -83.04 -36.69 9.93
C MET A 1 -81.97 -37.69 10.33
N SER A 2 -80.73 -37.34 10.03
CA SER A 2 -79.47 -37.92 10.51
C SER A 2 -78.96 -39.23 9.90
N ALA A 3 -77.71 -39.11 9.46
CA ALA A 3 -76.98 -39.94 8.54
C ALA A 3 -75.85 -40.71 9.24
N SER A 4 -75.55 -41.87 8.64
CA SER A 4 -74.22 -42.45 8.35
C SER A 4 -72.99 -41.87 9.08
N ALA A 5 -72.24 -42.75 9.74
CA ALA A 5 -70.82 -42.54 10.02
C ALA A 5 -70.03 -43.81 9.66
N ARG A 6 -69.22 -43.72 8.60
CA ARG A 6 -68.20 -44.70 8.19
C ARG A 6 -66.82 -44.10 8.41
N ASN A 7 -65.92 -44.94 8.93
CA ASN A 7 -64.49 -44.72 9.16
C ASN A 7 -63.76 -43.95 8.06
N ARG A 8 -62.92 -42.99 8.48
CA ARG A 8 -61.68 -42.62 7.78
C ARG A 8 -60.57 -42.36 8.80
N THR A 9 -59.55 -43.21 8.73
CA THR A 9 -58.23 -43.07 9.32
C THR A 9 -57.54 -41.84 8.74
N ALA A 10 -57.14 -40.90 9.60
CA ALA A 10 -56.28 -39.77 9.23
C ALA A 10 -54.92 -39.96 9.91
N THR A 11 -53.89 -40.18 9.09
CA THR A 11 -52.49 -40.22 9.49
C THR A 11 -52.04 -38.82 9.93
N VAL A 12 -51.53 -38.74 11.17
CA VAL A 12 -50.84 -37.58 11.73
C VAL A 12 -49.59 -37.25 10.90
N SER A 13 -49.56 -36.05 10.31
CA SER A 13 -48.36 -35.50 9.67
C SER A 13 -47.41 -34.96 10.74
N SER A 14 -46.32 -35.69 10.94
CA SER A 14 -45.22 -35.30 11.82
C SER A 14 -44.33 -34.25 11.18
N GLY A 15 -44.24 -33.08 11.82
CA GLY A 15 -42.98 -32.36 12.06
C GLY A 15 -42.22 -31.82 10.84
N GLN A 16 -42.33 -30.50 10.64
CA GLN A 16 -41.30 -29.70 9.96
C GLN A 16 -39.94 -29.95 10.61
N SER A 17 -39.00 -30.58 9.90
CA SER A 17 -37.57 -30.47 10.21
C SER A 17 -36.95 -29.48 9.25
N SER A 18 -36.84 -28.22 9.67
CA SER A 18 -35.98 -27.24 9.03
C SER A 18 -34.55 -27.76 9.12
N GLN A 19 -34.02 -28.25 7.99
CA GLN A 19 -32.61 -28.50 7.84
C GLN A 19 -31.88 -27.18 8.13
N ARG A 20 -31.25 -27.14 9.31
CA ARG A 20 -30.19 -26.18 9.64
C ARG A 20 -29.07 -26.36 8.63
N GLY A 21 -29.20 -25.72 7.47
CA GLY A 21 -28.06 -25.27 6.71
C GLY A 21 -27.36 -24.25 7.58
N ARG A 22 -26.32 -24.68 8.30
CA ARG A 22 -25.32 -23.75 8.84
C ARG A 22 -24.73 -23.06 7.62
N SER A 23 -25.18 -21.84 7.36
CA SER A 23 -24.42 -20.89 6.57
C SER A 23 -23.03 -20.85 7.20
N ASN A 24 -22.02 -21.26 6.44
CA ASN A 24 -20.65 -20.87 6.72
C ASN A 24 -20.61 -19.35 6.49
N GLU A 25 -20.98 -18.58 7.50
CA GLU A 25 -20.57 -17.20 7.62
C GLU A 25 -19.05 -17.25 7.75
N MET A 26 -18.36 -17.15 6.61
CA MET A 26 -16.98 -16.71 6.60
C MET A 26 -17.03 -15.32 7.23
N GLN A 27 -16.71 -15.24 8.52
CA GLN A 27 -16.45 -13.98 9.17
C GLN A 27 -15.32 -13.36 8.37
N ASP A 28 -15.65 -12.31 7.61
CA ASP A 28 -14.68 -11.41 7.04
C ASP A 28 -13.85 -10.90 8.21
N PHE A 29 -12.69 -11.51 8.42
CA PHE A 29 -11.66 -10.99 9.30
C PHE A 29 -11.14 -9.71 8.64
N ASN A 30 -11.91 -8.63 8.76
CA ASN A 30 -11.40 -7.30 8.56
C ASN A 30 -10.40 -7.07 9.70
N MET A 31 -9.17 -7.58 9.52
CA MET A 31 -8.05 -7.18 10.37
C MET A 31 -7.98 -5.67 10.22
N SER A 32 -8.39 -4.94 11.27
CA SER A 32 -7.99 -3.55 11.39
C SER A 32 -6.48 -3.57 11.31
N GLN A 33 -5.94 -3.07 10.19
CA GLN A 33 -4.50 -2.93 10.03
C GLN A 33 -4.01 -2.25 11.30
N PRO A 34 -3.06 -2.85 12.05
CA PRO A 34 -2.55 -2.20 13.23
C PRO A 34 -2.10 -0.82 12.81
N ASN A 35 -2.52 0.19 13.56
CA ASN A 35 -2.06 1.56 13.37
C ASN A 35 -0.58 1.57 13.77
N ILE A 36 0.28 1.08 12.86
CA ILE A 36 1.72 1.00 13.04
C ILE A 36 2.15 2.46 13.07
N MET A 37 2.35 2.99 14.27
CA MET A 37 2.96 4.29 14.45
C MET A 37 4.31 4.25 13.75
N ARG A 38 4.42 4.94 12.62
CA ARG A 38 5.70 5.15 11.95
C ARG A 38 6.47 6.15 12.79
N TYR A 39 7.43 5.65 13.55
CA TYR A 39 8.31 6.50 14.35
C TYR A 39 9.39 7.20 13.50
N PHE A 40 9.65 6.70 12.28
CA PHE A 40 10.71 7.21 11.43
C PHE A 40 10.21 7.55 10.03
N GLU A 41 10.59 8.74 9.57
CA GLU A 41 10.39 9.19 8.20
C GLU A 41 11.34 8.45 7.25
N PRO A 42 10.89 8.04 6.05
CA PRO A 42 11.76 7.51 5.02
C PRO A 42 12.92 8.46 4.72
N CYS A 43 14.15 7.95 4.71
CA CYS A 43 15.34 8.71 4.37
C CYS A 43 16.28 7.90 3.49
N ALA A 44 17.10 8.60 2.71
CA ALA A 44 18.10 8.00 1.83
C ALA A 44 19.27 8.96 1.67
N ALA A 45 20.43 8.45 1.28
CA ALA A 45 21.63 9.27 1.12
C ALA A 45 22.44 8.85 -0.10
N THR A 46 23.11 9.84 -0.70
CA THR A 46 24.13 9.67 -1.73
C THR A 46 25.49 10.09 -1.16
N ALA A 47 26.54 10.12 -1.97
CA ALA A 47 27.84 10.63 -1.53
C ALA A 47 27.82 12.13 -1.17
N SER A 48 26.89 12.91 -1.73
CA SER A 48 26.83 14.36 -1.55
C SER A 48 25.54 14.87 -0.89
N MET A 49 24.46 14.09 -0.94
CA MET A 49 23.13 14.52 -0.52
C MET A 49 22.52 13.59 0.53
N PHE A 50 21.75 14.17 1.44
CA PHE A 50 20.85 13.50 2.36
C PHE A 50 19.41 13.89 2.04
N LEU A 51 18.54 12.89 1.92
CA LEU A 51 17.12 13.06 1.61
C LEU A 51 16.28 12.49 2.72
N TYR A 52 15.20 13.17 3.06
CA TYR A 52 14.22 12.67 4.02
C TYR A 52 12.81 13.15 3.65
N ALA A 53 11.82 12.29 3.91
CA ALA A 53 10.42 12.63 3.78
C ALA A 53 9.96 13.58 4.89
N GLN A 54 9.00 14.42 4.55
CA GLN A 54 8.26 15.28 5.46
C GLN A 54 6.82 15.37 4.93
N GLY A 55 5.94 14.50 5.41
CA GLY A 55 4.58 14.37 4.88
C GLY A 55 4.61 13.95 3.40
N SER A 56 3.96 14.73 2.53
CA SER A 56 3.93 14.49 1.08
C SER A 56 5.10 15.11 0.30
N SER A 57 6.10 15.65 1.00
CA SER A 57 7.27 16.27 0.37
C SER A 57 8.55 15.58 0.79
N ILE A 58 9.58 15.67 -0.05
CA ILE A 58 10.92 15.15 0.22
C ILE A 58 11.88 16.31 0.23
N VAL A 59 12.64 16.45 1.31
CA VAL A 59 13.68 17.45 1.46
C VAL A 59 14.99 16.86 0.95
N CYS A 60 15.69 17.60 0.09
CA CYS A 60 17.02 17.28 -0.40
C CYS A 60 18.00 18.29 0.20
N CYS A 61 18.98 17.83 0.95
CA CYS A 61 19.99 18.67 1.57
C CYS A 61 21.39 18.11 1.35
N HIS A 62 22.38 18.98 1.39
CA HIS A 62 23.78 18.55 1.34
C HIS A 62 24.11 17.72 2.60
N HIS A 63 24.81 16.60 2.43
CA HIS A 63 25.04 15.65 3.53
C HIS A 63 25.90 16.21 4.68
N ASP A 64 26.78 17.16 4.37
CA ASP A 64 27.80 17.71 5.27
C ASP A 64 27.28 18.91 6.07
N THR A 65 26.52 19.76 5.40
CA THR A 65 26.04 21.05 5.92
C THR A 65 24.57 21.03 6.29
N LEU A 66 23.82 20.02 5.84
CA LEU A 66 22.36 19.93 5.91
C LEU A 66 21.65 21.15 5.31
N THR A 67 22.34 21.90 4.45
CA THR A 67 21.75 23.01 3.72
C THR A 67 20.76 22.47 2.71
N ILE A 68 19.53 22.97 2.77
CA ILE A 68 18.44 22.51 1.90
C ILE A 68 18.70 23.04 0.49
N GLU A 69 18.93 22.13 -0.45
CA GLU A 69 19.04 22.46 -1.87
C GLU A 69 17.65 22.54 -2.51
N ARG A 70 16.76 21.59 -2.16
CA ARG A 70 15.47 21.44 -2.83
C ARG A 70 14.42 20.80 -1.92
N ARG A 71 13.16 21.07 -2.26
CA ARG A 71 11.99 20.31 -1.79
C ARG A 71 11.24 19.76 -2.99
N PHE A 72 11.08 18.45 -3.01
CA PHE A 72 10.30 17.76 -4.02
C PHE A 72 8.88 17.53 -3.48
N SER A 73 7.89 18.17 -4.08
CA SER A 73 6.49 18.20 -3.61
C SER A 73 5.53 17.73 -4.70
N ARG A 74 5.76 16.52 -5.23
CA ARG A 74 4.94 15.91 -6.30
C ARG A 74 4.04 14.76 -5.83
N HIS A 75 4.14 14.36 -4.57
CA HIS A 75 3.23 13.42 -3.95
C HIS A 75 2.01 14.15 -3.41
N SER A 76 0.84 13.53 -3.55
CA SER A 76 -0.42 14.04 -2.99
C SER A 76 -0.62 13.57 -1.55
N ASP A 77 -0.06 12.40 -1.23
CA ASP A 77 -0.17 11.72 0.05
C ASP A 77 1.19 11.58 0.73
N GLU A 78 1.17 11.10 1.97
CA GLU A 78 2.37 10.91 2.78
C GLU A 78 3.36 9.97 2.08
N VAL A 79 4.63 10.37 2.00
CA VAL A 79 5.69 9.54 1.42
C VAL A 79 6.02 8.42 2.40
N GLN A 80 5.98 7.18 1.90
CA GLN A 80 6.11 5.97 2.70
C GLN A 80 7.38 5.18 2.38
N LEU A 81 7.94 5.32 1.17
CA LEU A 81 9.22 4.73 0.78
C LEU A 81 10.06 5.76 0.04
N LEU A 82 11.38 5.67 0.20
CA LEU A 82 12.35 6.54 -0.45
C LEU A 82 13.64 5.75 -0.68
N ALA A 83 14.10 5.68 -1.93
CA ALA A 83 15.36 5.03 -2.29
C ALA A 83 16.07 5.78 -3.40
N VAL A 84 17.38 5.97 -3.25
CA VAL A 84 18.25 6.64 -4.22
C VAL A 84 19.13 5.62 -4.95
N ASP A 85 19.36 5.83 -6.24
CA ASP A 85 20.17 4.92 -7.04
C ASP A 85 21.66 5.14 -6.80
N THR A 86 22.22 4.42 -5.83
CA THR A 86 23.67 4.44 -5.54
C THR A 86 24.43 3.31 -6.23
N GLN A 87 23.75 2.42 -6.93
CA GLN A 87 24.32 1.15 -7.38
C GLN A 87 24.48 1.06 -8.90
N SER A 88 23.66 1.78 -9.67
CA SER A 88 23.77 1.77 -11.14
C SER A 88 24.74 2.83 -11.66
N GLU A 89 25.38 2.53 -12.78
CA GLU A 89 26.28 3.46 -13.47
C GLU A 89 25.51 4.64 -14.09
N ILE A 90 24.23 4.42 -14.45
CA ILE A 90 23.34 5.43 -15.03
C ILE A 90 22.84 6.39 -13.95
N GLY A 91 22.58 5.85 -12.77
CA GLY A 91 22.05 6.56 -11.61
C GLY A 91 23.11 7.41 -10.94
N ALA A 92 24.27 6.85 -10.56
CA ALA A 92 25.36 7.58 -9.89
C ALA A 92 24.91 8.52 -8.73
N GLY A 93 23.83 8.18 -8.02
CA GLY A 93 23.22 9.00 -6.97
C GLY A 93 22.25 10.08 -7.46
N ARG A 94 21.87 10.08 -8.74
CA ARG A 94 21.02 11.10 -9.38
C ARG A 94 19.55 10.75 -9.39
N LEU A 95 19.21 9.47 -9.58
CA LEU A 95 17.83 9.02 -9.65
C LEU A 95 17.31 8.63 -8.27
N VAL A 96 16.06 8.97 -8.04
CA VAL A 96 15.36 8.68 -6.79
C VAL A 96 14.01 8.06 -7.14
N VAL A 97 13.62 7.05 -6.36
CA VAL A 97 12.24 6.56 -6.33
C VAL A 97 11.64 6.91 -4.99
N SER A 98 10.44 7.46 -5.03
CA SER A 98 9.61 7.71 -3.85
C SER A 98 8.21 7.17 -4.07
N TYR A 99 7.57 6.71 -3.00
CA TYR A 99 6.25 6.10 -3.03
C TYR A 99 5.40 6.64 -1.90
N ASP A 100 4.14 6.99 -2.18
CA ASP A 100 3.22 7.55 -1.19
C ASP A 100 2.12 6.58 -0.74
N ALA A 101 1.39 6.96 0.31
CA ALA A 101 0.23 6.23 0.82
C ALA A 101 -0.93 6.14 -0.20
N GLY A 102 -0.95 7.05 -1.19
CA GLY A 102 -1.84 7.04 -2.34
C GLY A 102 -1.48 6.01 -3.42
N GLN A 103 -0.53 5.12 -3.12
CA GLN A 103 -0.07 4.06 -4.02
C GLN A 103 0.57 4.57 -5.31
N THR A 104 1.15 5.77 -5.26
CA THR A 104 1.84 6.38 -6.39
C THR A 104 3.35 6.36 -6.17
N ALA A 105 4.06 5.65 -7.03
CA ALA A 105 5.52 5.72 -7.12
C ALA A 105 5.94 6.78 -8.15
N ILE A 106 6.92 7.60 -7.82
CA ILE A 106 7.51 8.59 -8.71
C ILE A 106 9.00 8.32 -8.80
N VAL A 107 9.51 8.21 -10.02
CA VAL A 107 10.95 8.22 -10.31
C VAL A 107 11.31 9.62 -10.79
N TRP A 108 12.31 10.22 -10.18
CA TRP A 108 12.66 11.62 -10.42
C TRP A 108 14.16 11.87 -10.28
N ASP A 109 14.57 13.02 -10.78
CA ASP A 109 15.95 13.48 -10.80
C ASP A 109 16.25 14.39 -9.61
N ILE A 110 17.25 14.04 -8.80
CA ILE A 110 17.58 14.83 -7.60
C ILE A 110 18.10 16.23 -7.92
N MET A 111 18.81 16.39 -9.04
CA MET A 111 19.51 17.63 -9.42
C MET A 111 18.56 18.62 -10.09
N THR A 112 17.66 18.15 -10.96
CA THR A 112 16.69 19.03 -11.61
C THR A 112 15.37 19.12 -10.85
N GLY A 113 15.00 18.07 -10.12
CA GLY A 113 13.68 17.91 -9.51
C GLY A 113 12.60 17.46 -10.50
N ASP A 114 13.00 17.08 -11.71
CA ASP A 114 12.07 16.65 -12.75
C ASP A 114 11.62 15.21 -12.52
N GLU A 115 10.35 14.98 -12.80
CA GLU A 115 9.77 13.65 -12.86
C GLU A 115 10.20 12.95 -14.14
N VAL A 116 10.76 11.75 -13.98
CA VAL A 116 11.15 10.86 -15.08
C VAL A 116 10.01 9.90 -15.41
N ALA A 117 9.35 9.36 -14.38
CA ALA A 117 8.22 8.46 -14.54
C ALA A 117 7.33 8.44 -13.29
N ARG A 118 6.08 8.04 -13.49
CA ARG A 118 5.09 7.87 -12.43
C ARG A 118 4.31 6.59 -12.65
N PHE A 119 4.13 5.84 -11.57
CA PHE A 119 3.48 4.54 -11.57
C PHE A 119 2.43 4.50 -10.47
N ALA A 120 1.29 3.89 -10.75
CA ALA A 120 0.30 3.54 -9.73
C ALA A 120 0.46 2.04 -9.43
N SER A 121 0.53 1.67 -8.15
CA SER A 121 0.49 0.28 -7.74
C SER A 121 -0.96 -0.16 -7.48
N TYR A 122 -1.24 -1.45 -7.69
CA TYR A 122 -2.54 -2.05 -7.36
C TYR A 122 -2.62 -2.52 -5.91
N GLU A 123 -1.46 -2.67 -5.28
CA GLU A 123 -1.30 -3.09 -3.89
C GLU A 123 -0.34 -2.16 -3.16
N HIS A 124 -0.36 -2.22 -1.83
CA HIS A 124 0.53 -1.44 -0.99
C HIS A 124 1.96 -1.98 -1.04
N LEU A 125 2.90 -1.18 -1.54
CA LEU A 125 4.30 -1.55 -1.62
C LEU A 125 4.98 -1.38 -0.25
N THR A 126 5.84 -2.33 0.10
CA THR A 126 6.57 -2.33 1.38
C THR A 126 8.07 -2.09 1.21
N THR A 127 8.58 -2.19 -0.02
CA THR A 127 9.99 -1.99 -0.33
C THR A 127 10.16 -1.40 -1.72
N ALA A 128 11.31 -0.77 -1.96
CA ALA A 128 11.77 -0.36 -3.27
C ALA A 128 13.30 -0.43 -3.29
N ALA A 129 13.89 -0.98 -4.36
CA ALA A 129 15.33 -1.12 -4.48
C ALA A 129 15.80 -0.88 -5.91
N TRP A 130 16.96 -0.23 -6.05
CA TRP A 130 17.62 -0.03 -7.34
C TRP A 130 18.51 -1.22 -7.70
N MET A 131 18.43 -1.64 -8.96
CA MET A 131 19.24 -2.69 -9.55
C MET A 131 20.43 -2.10 -10.29
N ARG A 132 21.53 -2.86 -10.44
CA ARG A 132 22.75 -2.40 -11.15
C ARG A 132 22.51 -1.97 -12.60
N ASN A 133 21.46 -2.48 -13.25
CA ASN A 133 21.10 -2.13 -14.61
C ASN A 133 20.25 -0.83 -14.70
N GLY A 134 19.99 -0.15 -13.58
CA GLY A 134 19.20 1.09 -13.53
C GLY A 134 17.69 0.88 -13.42
N ASN A 135 17.22 -0.37 -13.29
CA ASN A 135 15.80 -0.63 -13.03
C ASN A 135 15.50 -0.50 -11.52
N VAL A 136 14.25 -0.15 -11.22
CA VAL A 136 13.70 -0.21 -9.86
C VAL A 136 12.87 -1.49 -9.69
N ALA A 137 13.07 -2.17 -8.57
CA ALA A 137 12.26 -3.27 -8.10
C ALA A 137 11.43 -2.83 -6.90
N PHE A 138 10.20 -3.35 -6.79
CA PHE A 138 9.26 -3.09 -5.71
C PHE A 138 8.82 -4.41 -5.07
#